data_AF-A0A920P2D1-F1
#
_entry.id   AF-A0A920P2D1-F1
#
_cell.length_a   1.000
_cell.length_b   1.000
_cell.length_c   1.000
_cell.angle_alpha   90.00
_cell.angle_beta   90.00
_cell.angle_gamma   90.00
#
_symmetry.space_group_name_H-M   'P 1'
#
loop_
_entity.id
_entity.type
_entity.pdbx_description
1 polymer ?
#
loop_
_entity_poly.entity_id
_entity_poly.type
_entity_poly.pdbx_seq_one_letter_code
_entity_poly.pdbx_strand_id
1 'polypeptide(L)' 'MKANNILVTRERHRAKLNAALKEIEKFLKKDQKKEIETAAEDLRLATRHLGGIVGKVDVEEILGSIFQDFCIGK' A
#
# COMPACT_ATOMS: atom_id res chain seq x y z
N MET A 1 -2.22 -26.38 13.43
CA MET A 1 -1.86 -25.39 12.38
C MET A 1 -0.42 -24.98 12.58
N LYS A 2 0.51 -25.38 11.70
CA LYS A 2 1.89 -24.85 11.76
C LYS A 2 1.87 -23.43 11.18
N ALA A 3 2.11 -22.43 12.00
CA ALA A 3 2.50 -21.11 11.53
C ALA A 3 3.92 -21.24 10.97
N ASN A 4 4.05 -21.49 9.67
CA ASN A 4 5.34 -21.26 9.00
C ASN A 4 5.62 -19.76 9.13
N ASN A 5 6.58 -19.42 9.99
CA ASN A 5 6.94 -18.03 10.28
C ASN A 5 7.70 -17.47 9.06
N ILE A 6 6.96 -17.01 8.06
CA ILE A 6 7.52 -16.37 6.87
C ILE A 6 8.07 -15.02 7.30
N LEU A 7 9.39 -14.91 7.40
CA LEU A 7 10.06 -13.68 7.79
C LEU A 7 10.14 -12.70 6.62
N VAL A 8 9.68 -11.48 6.83
CA VAL A 8 9.83 -10.37 5.88
C VAL A 8 11.24 -9.80 6.02
N THR A 9 12.16 -10.24 5.16
CA THR A 9 13.58 -9.88 5.22
C THR A 9 13.94 -8.58 4.50
N ARG A 10 13.12 -8.15 3.53
CA ARG A 10 13.40 -6.95 2.72
C ARG A 10 12.70 -5.72 3.27
N GLU A 11 13.46 -4.66 3.52
CA GLU A 11 12.94 -3.38 4.00
C GLU A 11 11.83 -2.82 3.09
N ARG A 12 12.00 -2.86 1.77
CA ARG A 12 10.95 -2.40 0.85
C ARG A 12 9.62 -3.16 0.97
N HIS A 13 9.65 -4.46 1.29
CA HIS A 13 8.41 -5.23 1.52
C HIS A 13 7.81 -4.84 2.87
N ARG A 14 8.63 -4.68 3.91
CA ARG A 14 8.19 -4.20 5.23
C ARG A 14 7.52 -2.84 5.14
N ALA A 15 8.09 -1.91 4.39
CA ALA A 15 7.52 -0.58 4.19
C ALA A 15 6.13 -0.65 3.52
N LYS A 16 5.97 -1.45 2.45
CA LYS A 16 4.68 -1.66 1.78
C LYS A 16 3.64 -2.33 2.70
N LEU A 17 4.05 -3.32 3.50
CA LEU A 17 3.16 -3.96 4.48
C LEU A 17 2.69 -2.99 5.57
N ASN A 18 3.60 -2.17 6.10
CA ASN A 18 3.25 -1.14 7.09
C ASN A 18 2.31 -0.09 6.51
N ALA A 19 2.51 0.31 5.24
CA ALA A 19 1.60 1.21 4.55
C ALA A 19 0.21 0.59 4.37
N ALA A 20 0.14 -0.67 3.92
CA ALA A 20 -1.14 -1.39 3.81
C ALA A 20 -1.86 -1.49 5.16
N LEU A 21 -1.12 -1.82 6.24
CA LEU A 21 -1.68 -1.90 7.59
C LEU A 21 -2.27 -0.56 8.03
N LYS A 22 -1.56 0.54 7.80
CA LYS A 22 -2.03 1.89 8.13
C LYS A 22 -3.37 2.23 7.46
N GLU A 23 -3.52 1.89 6.18
CA GLU A 23 -4.79 2.13 5.46
C GLU A 23 -5.92 1.24 5.99
N ILE A 24 -5.63 -0.02 6.33
CA ILE A 24 -6.60 -0.92 6.97
C ILE A 24 -7.04 -0.37 8.35
N GLU A 25 -6.11 0.17 9.14
CA GLU A 25 -6.44 0.78 10.43
C GLU A 25 -7.33 2.03 10.29
N LYS A 26 -7.17 2.81 9.21
CA LYS A 26 -8.08 3.93 8.90
C LYS A 26 -9.47 3.41 8.56
N PHE A 27 -9.55 2.40 7.69
CA PHE A 27 -10.81 1.77 7.32
C PHE A 27 -11.59 1.26 8.54
N LEU A 28 -10.89 0.60 9.46
CA LEU A 28 -11.49 0.04 10.68
C LEU A 28 -12.00 1.11 11.67
N LYS A 29 -11.51 2.36 11.57
CA LYS A 29 -11.95 3.48 12.42
C LYS A 29 -13.16 4.23 11.86
N LYS A 30 -13.55 3.97 10.60
CA LYS A 30 -14.63 4.70 9.90
C LYS A 30 -16.00 4.08 10.15
N ASP A 31 -17.03 4.92 10.14
CA ASP A 31 -18.42 4.45 10.08
C ASP A 31 -18.75 4.10 8.62
N GLN A 32 -18.73 2.81 8.29
CA GLN A 32 -18.94 2.33 6.92
C GLN A 32 -20.30 2.72 6.32
N LYS A 33 -21.30 3.07 7.13
CA LYS A 33 -22.61 3.51 6.63
C LYS A 33 -22.63 4.98 6.22
N LYS A 34 -21.73 5.79 6.78
CA LYS A 34 -21.65 7.24 6.53
C LYS A 34 -20.48 7.61 5.62
N GLU A 35 -19.42 6.80 5.63
CA GLU A 35 -18.14 7.11 4.98
C GLU A 35 -17.77 6.05 3.93
N ILE A 36 -18.76 5.45 3.26
CA ILE A 36 -18.55 4.30 2.37
C ILE A 36 -17.53 4.57 1.25
N GLU A 37 -17.54 5.77 0.68
CA GLU A 37 -16.60 6.17 -0.38
C GLU A 37 -15.16 6.21 0.14
N THR A 38 -14.94 6.91 1.25
CA THR A 38 -13.61 7.03 1.86
C THR A 38 -13.14 5.72 2.48
N ALA A 39 -14.05 4.86 2.94
CA ALA A 39 -13.73 3.53 3.45
C ALA A 39 -13.32 2.58 2.30
N ALA A 40 -14.02 2.64 1.16
CA ALA A 40 -13.64 1.90 -0.04
C ALA A 40 -12.26 2.34 -0.56
N GLU A 41 -11.96 3.64 -0.52
CA GLU A 41 -10.66 4.17 -0.94
C GLU A 41 -9.51 3.66 -0.06
N ASP A 42 -9.67 3.62 1.26
CA ASP A 42 -8.66 3.04 2.16
C ASP A 42 -8.33 1.59 1.79
N LEU A 43 -9.35 0.77 1.47
CA LEU A 43 -9.15 -0.62 1.04
C LEU A 43 -8.48 -0.71 -0.34
N ARG A 44 -8.82 0.19 -1.27
CA ARG A 44 -8.14 0.28 -2.57
C ARG A 44 -6.65 0.57 -2.40
N LEU A 45 -6.31 1.53 -1.54
CA LEU A 45 -4.93 1.89 -1.22
C LEU A 45 -4.18 0.75 -0.52
N ALA A 46 -4.81 0.08 0.46
CA ALA A 46 -4.24 -1.10 1.10
C ALA A 46 -3.90 -2.19 0.07
N THR A 47 -4.84 -2.46 -0.84
CA THR A 47 -4.66 -3.45 -1.92
C THR A 47 -3.51 -3.06 -2.86
N ARG A 48 -3.38 -1.78 -3.19
CA ARG A 48 -2.29 -1.27 -4.03
C ARG A 48 -0.92 -1.47 -3.39
N HIS A 49 -0.79 -1.15 -2.09
CA HIS A 49 0.45 -1.38 -1.36
C HIS A 49 0.84 -2.88 -1.33
N LEU A 50 -0.14 -3.77 -1.15
CA LEU A 50 0.08 -5.21 -1.23
C LEU A 50 0.46 -5.66 -2.65
N GLY A 51 -0.19 -5.11 -3.67
CA GLY A 51 0.10 -5.38 -5.08
C GLY A 51 1.57 -5.14 -5.42
N GLY A 52 2.12 -4.04 -4.91
CA GLY A 52 3.52 -3.68 -5.10
C GLY A 52 4.54 -4.66 -4.48
N ILE A 53 4.12 -5.61 -3.63
CA ILE A 53 4.97 -6.68 -3.09
C ILE A 53 4.99 -7.90 -4.02
N VAL A 54 3.84 -8.23 -4.63
CA VAL A 54 3.69 -9.38 -5.55
C VAL A 54 3.99 -9.02 -7.00
N GLY A 55 4.47 -7.81 -7.28
CA GLY A 55 4.83 -7.34 -8.62
C GLY A 55 3.66 -6.77 -9.43
N LYS A 56 2.50 -6.55 -8.81
CA LYS A 56 1.43 -5.75 -9.41
C LYS A 56 1.74 -4.27 -9.17
N VAL A 57 2.35 -3.63 -10.17
CA VAL A 57 2.73 -2.21 -10.11
C VAL A 57 1.65 -1.41 -10.83
N ASP A 58 1.08 -0.44 -10.13
CA ASP A 58 0.07 0.49 -10.67
C ASP A 58 0.76 1.55 -11.55
N VAL A 59 0.07 2.08 -12.57
CA VAL A 59 0.59 3.09 -13.51
C VAL A 59 1.15 4.30 -12.75
N GLU A 60 0.48 4.71 -11.68
CA GLU A 60 0.92 5.81 -10.84
C GLU A 60 2.24 5.55 -10.09
N GLU A 61 2.57 4.30 -9.74
CA GLU A 61 3.85 3.96 -9.12
C GLU A 61 4.99 3.99 -10.16
N ILE A 62 4.70 3.61 -11.41
CA ILE A 62 5.62 3.76 -12.55
C ILE A 62 5.90 5.24 -12.80
N LEU A 63 4.86 6.07 -12.86
CA LEU A 63 5.02 7.52 -13.03
C LEU A 63 5.83 8.14 -11.88
N GLY A 64 5.55 7.76 -10.63
CA GLY A 64 6.32 8.21 -9.47
C GLY A 64 7.81 7.87 -9.59
N SER A 65 8.15 6.64 -9.98
CA SER A 65 9.55 6.25 -10.20
C SER A 65 10.21 7.03 -11.34
N ILE A 66 9.51 7.26 -12.45
CA ILE A 66 10.04 8.03 -13.58
C ILE A 66 10.35 9.46 -13.12
N PHE A 67 9.44 10.09 -12.38
CA PHE A 67 9.61 11.48 -11.93
C PHE A 67 10.54 11.64 -10.73
N GLN A 68 10.82 10.58 -9.95
CA GLN A 68 11.82 10.64 -8.88
C GLN A 68 13.25 10.77 -9.40
N ASP A 69 13.55 10.28 -10.61
CA ASP A 69 14.86 10.40 -11.24
C ASP A 69 15.06 11.75 -11.96
N PHE A 70 13.98 12.53 -12.15
CA PHE A 70 14.11 13.92 -12.59
C PHE A 70 14.50 14.78 -11.39
N CYS A 71 15.81 15.05 -11.26
CA CYS A 71 16.30 16.09 -10.38
C CYS A 71 15.51 17.39 -10.64
N ILE A 72 14.97 18.00 -9.58
CA ILE A 72 14.41 19.35 -9.60
C ILE A 72 15.52 20.27 -10.13
N GLY A 73 15.45 20.66 -11.41
CA GLY A 73 16.38 21.62 -12.00
C GLY A 73 17.22 21.15 -13.20
N LYS A 74 16.64 20.47 -14.17
CA LYS A 74 17.07 20.61 -15.58
C LYS A 74 15.88 20.91 -16.47
#